data_AF-E6QRB8-F1
#
_entry.id   AF-E6QRB8-F1
#
_cell.length_a   1.000
_cell.length_b   1.000
_cell.length_c   1.000
_cell.angle_alpha   90.00
_cell.angle_beta   90.00
_cell.angle_gamma   90.00
#
_symmetry.space_group_name_H-M   'P 1'
#
loop_
_entity.id
_entity.type
_entity.pdbx_description
1 polymer ?
#
loop_
_entity_poly.entity_id
_entity_poly.type
_entity_poly.pdbx_seq_one_letter_code
_entity_poly.pdbx_strand_id
1 'polypeptide(L)' 'MGNMEQIELDNHRKQLLKDMHHLVEKYRAIFDWDIPEVDQHSADQLIVTAVRAALDQIAKELAV' A
#
# COMPACT_ATOMS: atom_id res chain seq x y z
N MET A 1 -28.22 -11.28 -11.44
CA MET A 1 -26.83 -10.92 -11.78
C MET A 1 -26.15 -10.29 -10.56
N GLY A 2 -26.07 -11.00 -9.43
CA GLY A 2 -25.74 -10.33 -8.15
C GLY A 2 -24.60 -10.93 -7.35
N ASN A 3 -24.35 -12.25 -7.44
CA ASN A 3 -23.46 -12.90 -6.47
C ASN A 3 -22.05 -13.18 -7.03
N MET A 4 -21.96 -13.61 -8.29
CA MET A 4 -20.67 -13.96 -8.90
C MET A 4 -19.79 -12.73 -9.10
N GLU A 5 -20.32 -11.65 -9.67
CA GLU A 5 -19.58 -10.40 -9.89
C GLU A 5 -19.12 -9.75 -8.58
N GLN A 6 -19.94 -9.82 -7.52
CA GLN A 6 -19.56 -9.30 -6.20
C GLN A 6 -18.44 -10.14 -5.57
N ILE A 7 -18.50 -11.47 -5.69
CA ILE A 7 -17.45 -12.37 -5.21
C ILE A 7 -16.13 -12.10 -5.94
N GLU A 8 -16.15 -11.91 -7.26
CA GLU A 8 -14.94 -11.59 -8.02
C GLU A 8 -14.36 -10.21 -7.66
N LEU A 9 -15.22 -9.20 -7.47
CA LEU A 9 -14.78 -7.88 -6.99
C LEU A 9 -14.14 -7.96 -5.60
N ASP A 10 -14.69 -8.76 -4.69
CA ASP A 10 -14.12 -8.96 -3.36
C ASP A 10 -12.80 -9.73 -3.40
N ASN A 11 -12.64 -10.69 -4.32
CA ASN A 11 -11.36 -11.35 -4.55
C ASN A 11 -10.30 -10.36 -5.06
N HIS A 12 -10.67 -9.50 -6.01
CA HIS A 12 -9.78 -8.44 -6.49
C HIS A 12 -9.39 -7.45 -5.39
N ARG A 13 -10.34 -7.06 -4.51
CA ARG A 13 -10.04 -6.21 -3.34
C ARG A 13 -9.05 -6.87 -2.38
N LYS A 14 -9.21 -8.17 -2.10
CA LYS A 14 -8.27 -8.91 -1.25
C LYS A 14 -6.88 -9.00 -1.87
N GLN A 15 -6.81 -9.22 -3.18
CA GLN A 15 -5.55 -9.24 -3.92
C GLN A 15 -4.86 -7.87 -3.86
N LEU A 16 -5.60 -6.79 -4.11
CA LEU A 16 -5.10 -5.41 -3.98
C LEU A 16 -4.53 -5.16 -2.58
N LEU A 17 -5.27 -5.55 -1.52
CA LEU A 17 -4.81 -5.39 -0.14
C LEU A 17 -3.50 -6.15 0.11
N LYS A 18 -3.39 -7.39 -0.38
CA LYS A 18 -2.17 -8.20 -0.26
C LYS A 18 -0.99 -7.55 -0.97
N ASP A 19 -1.21 -6.99 -2.16
CA ASP A 19 -0.16 -6.31 -2.92
C ASP A 19 0.30 -5.03 -2.21
N MET A 20 -0.63 -4.31 -1.57
CA MET A 20 -0.30 -3.14 -0.75
C MET A 20 0.48 -3.50 0.51
N HIS A 21 0.17 -4.61 1.18
CA HIS A 21 0.97 -5.10 2.30
C HIS A 21 2.42 -5.38 1.88
N HIS A 22 2.63 -6.12 0.79
CA HIS A 22 3.98 -6.41 0.30
C HIS A 22 4.75 -5.14 -0.10
N LEU A 23 4.07 -4.12 -0.61
CA LEU A 23 4.72 -2.86 -0.95
C LEU A 23 5.23 -2.14 0.29
N VAL A 24 4.42 -2.08 1.35
CA VAL A 24 4.82 -1.48 2.64
C VAL A 24 5.99 -2.26 3.24
N GLU A 25 5.92 -3.59 3.26
CA GLU A 25 7.00 -4.46 3.76
C GLU A 25 8.30 -4.28 2.98
N LYS A 26 8.22 -4.17 1.65
CA LYS A 26 9.38 -3.91 0.78
C LYS A 26 10.09 -2.61 1.17
N TYR A 27 9.34 -1.53 1.34
CA TYR A 27 9.94 -0.24 1.73
C TYR A 27 10.43 -0.24 3.18
N ARG A 28 9.74 -0.94 4.07
CA ARG A 28 10.21 -1.17 5.44
C ARG A 28 11.56 -1.87 5.48
N ALA A 29 11.78 -2.88 4.63
CA ALA A 29 13.08 -3.58 4.53
C ALA A 29 14.18 -2.72 3.88
N ILE A 30 13.84 -1.80 2.96
CA ILE A 30 14.80 -0.82 2.42
C ILE A 30 15.20 0.18 3.49
N PHE A 31 14.26 0.55 4.34
CA PHE A 31 14.43 1.43 5.49
C PHE A 31 14.69 0.64 6.77
N ASP A 32 15.41 -0.49 6.70
CA ASP A 32 15.95 -1.20 7.87
C ASP A 32 16.98 -0.26 8.51
N TRP A 33 16.46 0.74 9.20
CA TRP A 33 17.19 1.78 9.89
C TRP A 33 17.86 1.06 11.04
N ASP A 34 19.18 0.86 10.94
CA ASP A 34 20.10 0.43 12.02
C ASP A 34 20.14 1.50 13.15
N ILE A 35 18.97 1.99 13.56
CA ILE A 35 18.78 3.00 14.57
C ILE A 35 17.83 2.37 15.60
N PRO A 36 18.36 1.87 16.73
CA PRO A 36 17.59 1.13 17.73
C PRO A 36 16.46 1.95 18.40
N GLU A 37 16.38 3.25 18.12
CA GLU A 37 15.41 4.19 18.66
C GLU A 37 14.25 4.52 17.69
N VAL A 38 14.24 3.92 16.50
CA VAL A 38 13.20 4.17 15.52
C VAL A 38 11.89 3.56 15.99
N ASP A 39 10.93 4.43 16.25
CA ASP A 39 9.55 4.02 16.42
C ASP A 39 9.03 3.43 15.09
N GLN A 40 9.03 2.10 15.04
CA GLN A 40 8.55 1.30 13.93
C GLN A 40 7.15 1.72 13.48
N HIS A 41 6.29 2.15 14.41
CA HIS A 41 4.94 2.61 14.09
C HIS A 41 4.99 3.90 13.29
N SER A 42 5.82 4.86 13.70
CA SER A 42 6.05 6.10 12.97
C SER A 42 6.64 5.84 11.58
N ALA A 43 7.58 4.89 11.45
CA ALA A 43 8.13 4.50 10.14
C ALA A 43 7.06 3.89 9.22
N ASP A 44 6.23 2.98 9.74
CA ASP A 44 5.12 2.37 8.99
C ASP A 44 4.13 3.46 8.50
N GLN A 45 3.82 4.47 9.33
CA GLN A 45 2.96 5.59 8.94
C GLN A 45 3.57 6.45 7.82
N LEU A 46 4.88 6.71 7.88
CA LEU A 46 5.59 7.47 6.84
C LEU A 46 5.56 6.73 5.50
N ILE A 47 5.81 5.42 5.50
CA ILE A 47 5.76 4.58 4.30
C ILE A 47 4.35 4.61 3.69
N VAL A 48 3.31 4.40 4.50
CA VAL A 48 1.92 4.44 4.01
C VAL A 48 1.57 5.81 3.43
N THR A 49 2.02 6.89 4.07
CA THR A 49 1.79 8.26 3.58
C THR A 49 2.46 8.48 2.23
N ALA A 50 3.70 8.04 2.06
CA ALA A 50 4.42 8.12 0.79
C ALA A 50 3.76 7.29 -0.32
N VAL A 51 3.28 6.08 -0.01
CA VAL A 51 2.54 5.23 -0.96
C VAL A 51 1.25 5.91 -1.43
N ARG A 52 0.50 6.54 -0.52
CA ARG A 52 -0.72 7.31 -0.88
C ARG A 52 -0.39 8.48 -1.81
N ALA A 53 0.62 9.27 -1.47
CA ALA A 53 1.03 10.41 -2.29
C ALA A 53 1.49 9.98 -3.71
N ALA A 54 2.21 8.86 -3.82
CA ALA A 54 2.60 8.29 -5.10
C ALA A 54 1.39 7.84 -5.93
N LEU A 55 0.40 7.19 -5.28
CA LEU A 55 -0.83 6.79 -5.96
C LEU A 55 -1.64 8.02 -6.44
N ASP A 56 -1.73 9.06 -5.61
CA ASP A 56 -2.40 10.32 -5.98
C ASP A 56 -1.72 10.99 -7.18
N GLN A 57 -0.39 10.93 -7.25
CA GLN A 57 0.37 11.46 -8.39
C GLN A 57 0.08 10.66 -9.67
N ILE A 58 0.11 9.33 -9.60
CA ILE A 58 -0.26 8.46 -10.75
C ILE A 58 -1.70 8.74 -11.19
N ALA A 59 -2.64 8.90 -10.25
CA ALA A 59 -4.03 9.20 -10.57
C ALA A 59 -4.18 10.54 -11.32
N LYS A 60 -3.41 11.56 -10.94
CA LYS A 60 -3.37 12.84 -11.67
C LYS A 60 -2.81 12.67 -13.09
N GLU A 61 -1.76 11.88 -13.26
CA GLU A 61 -1.14 11.62 -14.57
C GLU A 61 -2.08 10.88 -15.53
N LEU A 62 -2.91 9.96 -15.02
CA LEU A 62 -3.89 9.21 -15.80
C LEU A 62 -5.18 9.98 -16.11
N ALA A 63 -5.43 11.10 -15.43
CA ALA A 63 -6.61 11.95 -15.63
C ALA A 63 -6.43 13.01 -16.74
N VAL A 64 -5.29 12.99 -17.44
CA VAL A 64 -4.92 13.86 -18.57
C VAL A 64 -5.23 13.16 -19.88
#